data_AF-A0A078JHG1-F1
#
_entry.id   AF-A0A078JHG1-F1
#
_cell.length_a   1.000
_cell.length_b   1.000
_cell.length_c   1.000
_cell.angle_alpha   90.00
_cell.angle_beta   90.00
_cell.angle_gamma   90.00
#
_symmetry.space_group_name_H-M   'P 1'
#
loop_
_entity.id
_entity.type
_entity.pdbx_description
1 polymer ?
#
loop_
_entity_poly.entity_id
_entity_poly.type
_entity_poly.pdbx_seq_one_letter_code
_entity_poly.pdbx_strand_id
1 'polypeptide(L)'
;MMERCLGANRCRRIQRALRHLKVTVMCLVLTVVVLRCTIGAGKFGTPEQDLDEIRQHIYTSRKRAEPHRVLEEIQTGGDSSSSSSSSGGGSNNYETFDINKIFVDEGEEEKPDPNKPDAMFTDMAFELPWERYKEYNLVMHGWNEMVYDEKNWIGLNTGSFLLRNNQWALDLLDTWAPMGPKGKIREEAGKVLTRELKGRPVFEADDQSAMVYLLATQRATWGNKVYLENGYYLHGYWGILVDKYEEMIENYHPGLVWGLPGGTVS
;
A
#
# COMPACT_ATOMS: atom_id res chain seq x y z
N MET A 1 36.67 -10.76 26.00
CA MET A 1 37.70 -11.81 26.23
C MET A 1 38.39 -12.32 24.95
N MET A 2 38.05 -11.86 23.74
CA MET A 2 38.68 -12.29 22.47
C MET A 2 39.78 -11.37 21.90
N GLU A 3 40.09 -10.24 22.56
CA GLU A 3 41.09 -9.28 22.04
C GLU A 3 42.54 -9.60 22.45
N ARG A 4 42.75 -10.51 23.42
CA ARG A 4 44.09 -10.81 23.94
C ARG A 4 44.82 -11.95 23.21
N CYS A 5 44.15 -12.71 22.33
CA CYS A 5 44.77 -13.85 21.63
C CYS A 5 44.88 -13.69 20.11
N LEU A 6 44.17 -12.76 19.47
CA LEU A 6 44.16 -12.59 18.02
C LEU A 6 44.33 -11.11 17.68
N GLY A 7 45.56 -10.71 17.31
CA GLY A 7 45.94 -9.32 17.07
C GLY A 7 44.92 -8.53 16.23
N ALA A 8 44.78 -7.24 16.53
CA ALA A 8 43.70 -6.34 16.08
C ALA A 8 43.33 -6.43 14.59
N ASN A 9 44.32 -6.69 13.71
CA ASN A 9 44.09 -6.83 12.27
C ASN A 9 43.33 -8.12 11.89
N ARG A 10 43.52 -9.23 12.62
CA ARG A 10 42.78 -10.48 12.42
C ARG A 10 41.35 -10.37 12.94
N CYS A 11 41.16 -9.69 14.08
CA CYS A 11 39.84 -9.43 14.65
C CYS A 11 38.96 -8.59 13.70
N ARG A 12 39.53 -7.53 13.09
CA ARG A 12 38.84 -6.71 12.08
C ARG A 12 38.48 -7.49 10.81
N ARG A 13 39.36 -8.39 10.35
CA ARG A 13 39.08 -9.29 9.20
C ARG A 13 37.96 -10.28 9.52
N ILE A 14 37.97 -10.88 10.71
CA ILE A 14 36.92 -11.80 11.18
C ILE A 14 35.58 -11.05 11.31
N GLN A 15 35.58 -9.83 11.87
CA GLN A 15 34.37 -9.00 11.92
C GLN A 15 33.83 -8.65 10.53
N ARG A 16 34.70 -8.35 9.54
CA ARG A 16 34.26 -8.14 8.16
C ARG A 16 33.66 -9.41 7.57
N ALA A 17 34.31 -10.56 7.76
CA ALA A 17 33.80 -11.85 7.28
C ALA A 17 32.46 -12.22 7.92
N LEU A 18 32.27 -11.99 9.22
CA LEU A 18 31.01 -12.21 9.92
C LEU A 18 29.90 -11.27 9.44
N ARG A 19 30.23 -10.01 9.12
CA ARG A 19 29.27 -9.07 8.52
C ARG A 19 28.86 -9.50 7.11
N HIS A 20 29.81 -9.91 6.27
CA HIS A 20 29.50 -10.44 4.94
C HIS A 20 28.66 -11.71 5.02
N LEU A 21 29.01 -12.65 5.92
CA LEU A 21 28.23 -13.87 6.15
C LEU A 21 26.81 -13.55 6.61
N LYS A 22 26.64 -12.59 7.53
CA LYS A 22 25.32 -12.17 8.02
C LYS A 22 24.47 -11.59 6.89
N VAL A 23 25.05 -10.75 6.02
CA VAL A 23 24.36 -10.19 4.85
C VAL A 23 24.00 -11.30 3.85
N THR A 24 24.90 -12.23 3.56
CA THR A 24 24.64 -13.35 2.64
C THR A 24 23.51 -14.25 3.16
N VAL A 25 23.50 -14.57 4.46
CA VAL A 25 22.43 -15.36 5.08
C VAL A 25 21.11 -14.59 5.05
N MET A 26 21.11 -13.29 5.35
CA MET A 26 19.89 -12.48 5.31
C MET A 26 19.35 -12.34 3.88
N CYS A 27 20.23 -12.20 2.89
CA CYS A 27 19.87 -12.18 1.47
C CYS A 27 19.32 -13.54 0.99
N LEU A 28 19.90 -14.67 1.47
CA LEU A 28 19.37 -16.02 1.20
C LEU A 28 18.00 -16.26 1.85
N VAL A 29 17.78 -15.78 3.08
CA VAL A 29 16.47 -15.87 3.74
C VAL A 29 15.45 -15.01 2.99
N LEU A 30 15.81 -13.79 2.60
CA LEU A 30 14.93 -12.89 1.86
C LEU A 30 14.59 -13.46 0.48
N THR A 31 15.54 -14.04 -0.23
CA THR A 31 15.26 -14.75 -1.50
C THR A 31 14.39 -15.97 -1.31
N VAL A 32 14.56 -16.76 -0.24
CA VAL A 32 13.64 -17.88 0.05
C VAL A 32 12.25 -17.40 0.43
N VAL A 33 12.13 -16.29 1.18
CA VAL A 33 10.83 -15.68 1.52
C VAL A 33 10.16 -15.15 0.26
N VAL A 34 10.88 -14.41 -0.59
CA VAL A 34 10.38 -13.94 -1.89
C VAL A 34 9.97 -15.12 -2.76
N LEU A 35 10.80 -16.17 -2.89
CA LEU A 35 10.47 -17.36 -3.67
C LEU A 35 9.26 -18.13 -3.11
N ARG A 36 9.11 -18.22 -1.78
CA ARG A 36 7.95 -18.85 -1.14
C ARG A 36 6.69 -18.00 -1.25
N CYS A 37 6.80 -16.67 -1.31
CA CYS A 37 5.71 -15.75 -1.59
C CYS A 37 5.34 -15.71 -3.08
N THR A 38 6.28 -15.96 -4.00
CA THR A 38 6.03 -15.95 -5.45
C THR A 38 5.50 -17.29 -6.00
N ILE A 39 5.65 -18.41 -5.28
CA ILE A 39 5.14 -19.73 -5.72
C ILE A 39 3.60 -19.86 -5.55
N GLY A 40 2.94 -18.84 -4.98
CA GLY A 40 1.49 -18.74 -4.91
C GLY A 40 0.83 -17.89 -6.00
N ALA A 41 1.58 -17.38 -6.98
CA ALA A 41 1.01 -16.55 -8.04
C ALA A 41 0.31 -17.43 -9.08
N GLY A 42 -1.03 -17.47 -9.00
CA GLY A 42 -1.86 -17.76 -10.15
C GLY A 42 -1.60 -16.75 -11.26
N LYS A 43 -2.26 -16.92 -12.41
CA LYS A 43 -2.12 -16.01 -13.55
C LYS A 43 -2.70 -14.62 -13.18
N PHE A 44 -1.92 -13.78 -12.53
CA PHE A 44 -2.15 -12.34 -12.44
C PHE A 44 -2.24 -11.81 -13.87
N GLY A 45 -3.22 -10.95 -14.15
CA GLY A 45 -3.36 -10.35 -15.48
C GLY A 45 -4.78 -9.96 -15.88
N THR A 46 -5.79 -10.26 -15.04
CA THR A 46 -7.10 -9.63 -15.13
C THR A 46 -7.57 -9.15 -13.75
N PRO A 47 -8.11 -7.91 -13.63
CA PRO A 47 -8.76 -7.44 -12.41
C PRO A 47 -9.78 -8.43 -11.81
N GLU A 48 -10.51 -9.17 -12.64
CA GLU A 48 -11.43 -10.22 -12.17
C GLU A 48 -10.71 -11.39 -11.50
N GLN A 49 -9.61 -11.88 -12.09
CA GLN A 49 -8.83 -12.98 -11.53
C GLN A 49 -8.25 -12.61 -10.16
N ASP A 50 -7.72 -11.40 -10.02
CA ASP A 50 -7.14 -10.94 -8.75
C ASP A 50 -8.21 -10.87 -7.65
N LEU A 51 -9.41 -10.38 -7.97
CA LEU A 51 -10.54 -10.34 -7.04
C LEU A 51 -11.05 -11.74 -6.68
N ASP A 52 -11.11 -12.65 -7.65
CA ASP A 52 -11.48 -14.05 -7.42
C ASP A 52 -10.43 -14.78 -6.57
N GLU A 53 -9.14 -14.51 -6.77
CA GLU A 53 -8.06 -15.07 -5.95
C GLU A 53 -8.16 -14.56 -4.50
N ILE A 54 -8.38 -13.26 -4.30
CA ILE A 54 -8.64 -12.67 -2.97
C ILE A 54 -9.86 -13.33 -2.33
N ARG A 55 -10.95 -13.49 -3.08
CA ARG A 55 -12.17 -14.17 -2.62
C ARG A 55 -11.88 -15.60 -2.18
N GLN A 56 -11.21 -16.40 -3.00
CA GLN A 56 -10.86 -17.78 -2.66
C GLN A 56 -9.96 -17.85 -1.43
N HIS A 57 -9.02 -16.93 -1.28
CA HIS A 57 -8.17 -16.83 -0.10
C HIS A 57 -8.99 -16.57 1.19
N ILE A 58 -9.98 -15.67 1.12
CA ILE A 58 -10.89 -15.38 2.24
C ILE A 58 -11.74 -16.61 2.59
N TYR A 59 -12.34 -17.26 1.59
CA TYR A 59 -13.16 -18.46 1.78
C TYR A 59 -12.36 -19.63 2.37
N THR A 60 -11.15 -19.87 1.88
CA THR A 60 -10.26 -20.94 2.38
C THR A 60 -9.78 -20.64 3.79
N SER A 61 -9.40 -19.39 4.09
CA SER A 61 -8.99 -18.97 5.43
C SER A 61 -10.12 -19.16 6.46
N ARG A 62 -11.37 -18.89 6.08
CA ARG A 62 -12.54 -19.16 6.94
C ARG A 62 -12.79 -20.64 7.17
N LYS A 63 -12.64 -21.48 6.13
CA LYS A 63 -12.77 -22.94 6.28
C LYS A 63 -11.66 -23.55 7.13
N ARG A 64 -10.49 -22.90 7.20
CA ARG A 64 -9.31 -23.36 7.93
C ARG A 64 -9.15 -22.72 9.31
N ALA A 65 -10.20 -22.09 9.86
CA ALA A 65 -10.21 -21.50 11.18
C ALA A 65 -10.10 -22.57 12.30
N GLU A 66 -8.93 -23.20 12.40
CA GLU A 66 -8.34 -23.62 13.68
C GLU A 66 -7.30 -22.57 14.11
N PRO A 67 -7.20 -22.24 15.40
CA PRO A 67 -6.55 -21.02 15.86
C PRO A 67 -5.05 -21.25 16.03
N HIS A 68 -4.24 -20.79 15.10
CA HIS A 68 -2.81 -20.60 15.35
C HIS A 68 -2.37 -19.22 14.91
N ARG A 69 -2.34 -18.31 15.88
CA ARG A 69 -1.15 -17.53 16.29
C ARG A 69 -1.60 -16.38 17.20
N VAL A 70 -1.67 -16.68 18.50
CA VAL A 70 -1.67 -15.67 19.57
C VAL A 70 -0.27 -15.03 19.56
N LEU A 71 -0.22 -13.71 19.37
CA LEU A 71 0.96 -12.93 19.75
C LEU A 71 0.61 -12.26 21.09
N GLU A 72 1.32 -12.68 22.12
CA GLU A 72 1.32 -12.11 23.47
C GLU A 72 1.88 -10.69 23.41
N GLU A 73 1.10 -9.70 23.86
CA GLU A 73 1.55 -8.33 24.06
C GLU A 73 2.27 -8.19 25.42
N ILE A 74 3.47 -7.60 25.40
CA ILE A 74 4.19 -7.19 26.62
C ILE A 74 3.84 -5.73 26.90
N GLN A 75 3.25 -5.47 28.08
CA GLN A 75 2.96 -4.14 28.62
C GLN A 75 4.22 -3.41 29.09
N THR A 76 4.34 -2.13 28.74
CA THR A 76 5.04 -1.04 29.47
C THR A 76 4.55 0.26 28.82
N GLY A 77 4.12 1.34 29.47
CA GLY A 77 4.31 1.91 30.80
C GLY A 77 4.43 3.44 30.56
N GLY A 78 3.58 4.26 31.18
CA GLY A 78 3.36 5.68 30.84
C GLY A 78 4.50 6.66 31.17
N ASP A 79 4.48 7.84 30.55
CA ASP A 79 4.18 9.12 31.24
C ASP A 79 4.36 10.37 30.34
N SER A 80 3.57 11.38 30.70
CA SER A 80 3.26 12.66 30.04
C SER A 80 4.38 13.72 30.07
N SER A 81 4.40 14.66 29.11
CA SER A 81 4.20 16.11 29.36
C SER A 81 4.54 17.01 28.14
N SER A 82 3.82 18.11 28.09
CA SER A 82 3.61 19.10 27.03
C SER A 82 4.57 20.28 27.00
N SER A 83 4.82 20.88 25.83
CA SER A 83 4.88 22.35 25.67
C SER A 83 4.83 22.80 24.20
N SER A 84 4.05 23.86 23.96
CA SER A 84 3.66 24.53 22.72
C SER A 84 4.71 25.47 22.11
N SER A 85 4.76 25.59 20.77
CA SER A 85 4.55 26.87 20.03
C SER A 85 4.84 26.80 18.51
N SER A 86 3.83 27.21 17.72
CA SER A 86 3.85 28.04 16.48
C SER A 86 4.56 27.62 15.18
N SER A 87 3.71 27.42 14.16
CA SER A 87 3.73 28.00 12.80
C SER A 87 4.60 27.42 11.68
N GLY A 88 3.94 27.04 10.58
CA GLY A 88 4.55 26.86 9.25
C GLY A 88 3.86 25.80 8.41
N GLY A 89 2.69 26.12 7.84
CA GLY A 89 1.90 25.19 7.02
C GLY A 89 2.50 24.96 5.62
N GLY A 90 2.66 23.68 5.26
CA GLY A 90 2.91 23.22 3.89
C GLY A 90 1.94 22.08 3.57
N SER A 91 0.97 22.34 2.70
CA SER A 91 -0.06 21.38 2.28
C SER A 91 0.54 20.30 1.38
N ASN A 92 0.47 19.03 1.78
CA ASN A 92 0.92 17.87 0.98
C ASN A 92 -0.18 17.44 -0.01
N ASN A 93 -0.49 18.31 -0.96
CA ASN A 93 -1.64 18.14 -1.85
C ASN A 93 -1.28 17.45 -3.19
N TYR A 94 -2.03 16.39 -3.51
CA TYR A 94 -2.08 15.74 -4.83
C TYR A 94 -2.62 16.66 -5.94
N GLU A 95 -3.25 17.80 -5.61
CA GLU A 95 -3.75 18.78 -6.57
C GLU A 95 -2.66 19.41 -7.44
N THR A 96 -1.41 19.45 -6.98
CA THR A 96 -0.30 20.00 -7.79
C THR A 96 0.19 19.01 -8.85
N PHE A 97 -0.40 17.82 -8.92
CA PHE A 97 -0.05 16.79 -9.88
C PHE A 97 -0.61 17.12 -11.27
N ASP A 98 0.29 17.37 -12.22
CA ASP A 98 -0.08 17.50 -13.63
C ASP A 98 -0.32 16.10 -14.22
N ILE A 99 -1.60 15.82 -14.52
CA ILE A 99 -2.05 14.56 -15.14
C ILE A 99 -1.28 14.27 -16.45
N ASN A 100 -0.77 15.31 -17.13
CA ASN A 100 0.00 15.13 -18.36
C ASN A 100 1.34 14.43 -18.13
N LYS A 101 1.89 14.44 -16.90
CA LYS A 101 3.12 13.69 -16.56
C LYS A 101 2.95 12.17 -16.59
N ILE A 102 1.72 11.66 -16.57
CA ILE A 102 1.45 10.23 -16.79
C ILE A 102 1.71 9.84 -18.26
N PHE A 103 1.57 10.79 -19.18
CA PHE A 103 1.53 10.55 -20.63
C PHE A 103 2.73 11.16 -21.38
N VAL A 104 3.77 11.63 -20.68
CA VAL A 104 5.01 12.00 -21.35
C VAL A 104 5.74 10.71 -21.72
N ASP A 105 5.50 10.24 -22.94
CA ASP A 105 6.30 9.21 -23.62
C ASP A 105 7.74 9.75 -23.80
N GLU A 106 8.57 9.63 -22.77
CA GLU A 106 10.03 9.74 -22.93
C GLU A 106 10.58 8.41 -23.46
N GLY A 107 10.41 8.19 -24.76
CA GLY A 107 11.09 7.12 -25.52
C GLY A 107 10.28 5.83 -25.68
N GLU A 108 10.76 4.95 -26.57
CA GLU A 108 10.25 3.59 -26.73
C GLU A 108 10.60 2.76 -25.48
N GLU A 109 9.94 3.04 -24.35
CA GLU A 109 10.01 2.20 -23.17
C GLU A 109 9.26 0.89 -23.47
N GLU A 110 9.98 -0.22 -23.37
CA GLU A 110 9.43 -1.57 -23.39
C GLU A 110 8.28 -1.61 -22.38
N LYS A 111 7.03 -1.71 -22.87
CA LYS A 111 5.81 -1.62 -22.06
C LYS A 111 6.00 -2.50 -20.82
N PRO A 112 6.02 -1.93 -19.60
CA PRO A 112 6.34 -2.68 -18.39
C PRO A 112 5.41 -3.89 -18.30
N ASP A 113 6.00 -5.05 -17.96
CA ASP A 113 5.23 -6.29 -17.80
C ASP A 113 4.07 -6.03 -16.82
N PRO A 114 2.81 -6.13 -17.26
CA PRO A 114 1.66 -5.86 -16.41
C PRO A 114 1.56 -6.80 -15.20
N ASN A 115 2.36 -7.86 -15.17
CA ASN A 115 2.42 -8.83 -14.06
C ASN A 115 3.56 -8.55 -13.08
N LYS A 116 4.33 -7.48 -13.28
CA LYS A 116 5.44 -7.13 -12.38
C LYS A 116 4.88 -6.31 -11.21
N PRO A 117 5.09 -6.73 -9.95
CA PRO A 117 4.75 -5.90 -8.80
C PRO A 117 5.58 -4.61 -8.84
N ASP A 118 4.90 -3.48 -8.71
CA ASP A 118 5.45 -2.12 -8.87
C ASP A 118 5.41 -1.30 -7.56
N ALA A 119 4.92 -1.88 -6.47
CA ALA A 119 4.97 -1.30 -5.13
C ALA A 119 6.19 -1.81 -4.32
N MET A 120 6.86 -0.91 -3.61
CA MET A 120 8.02 -1.22 -2.76
C MET A 120 7.88 -0.60 -1.37
N PHE A 121 8.28 -1.34 -0.34
CA PHE A 121 8.47 -0.78 1.00
C PHE A 121 9.75 0.05 1.05
N THR A 122 9.62 1.32 1.45
CA THR A 122 10.75 2.26 1.61
C THR A 122 11.01 2.57 3.09
N ASP A 123 10.00 2.46 3.95
CA ASP A 123 10.14 2.53 5.40
C ASP A 123 9.99 1.12 6.02
N MET A 124 11.11 0.60 6.53
CA MET A 124 11.18 -0.75 7.12
C MET A 124 10.93 -0.76 8.63
N ALA A 125 10.81 0.40 9.27
CA ALA A 125 10.56 0.53 10.70
C ALA A 125 9.12 0.97 11.01
N PHE A 126 8.38 1.45 10.01
CA PHE A 126 6.99 1.83 10.15
C PHE A 126 6.08 0.63 10.44
N GLU A 127 5.20 0.79 11.42
CA GLU A 127 4.14 -0.16 11.72
C GLU A 127 2.77 0.44 11.42
N LEU A 128 1.90 -0.36 10.79
CA LEU A 128 0.54 0.06 10.49
C LEU A 128 -0.24 0.30 11.80
N PRO A 129 -0.99 1.41 11.93
CA PRO A 129 -1.74 1.73 13.14
C PRO A 129 -3.03 0.89 13.26
N TRP A 130 -2.89 -0.39 13.61
CA TRP A 130 -4.00 -1.36 13.58
C TRP A 130 -5.25 -0.93 14.37
N GLU A 131 -5.06 -0.30 15.53
CA GLU A 131 -6.15 0.14 16.40
C GLU A 131 -7.05 1.21 15.73
N ARG A 132 -6.45 2.07 14.89
CA ARG A 132 -7.18 3.06 14.07
C ARG A 132 -8.21 2.39 13.15
N TYR A 133 -7.90 1.19 12.66
CA TYR A 133 -8.72 0.49 11.67
C TYR A 133 -9.69 -0.53 12.25
N LYS A 134 -9.82 -0.61 13.58
CA LYS A 134 -10.63 -1.64 14.25
C LYS A 134 -12.07 -1.71 13.76
N GLU A 135 -12.67 -0.55 13.48
CA GLU A 135 -14.08 -0.45 13.03
C GLU A 135 -14.26 -0.55 11.51
N TYR A 136 -13.16 -0.61 10.75
CA TYR A 136 -13.14 -0.58 9.30
C TYR A 136 -12.82 -1.94 8.71
N ASN A 137 -13.30 -2.16 7.49
CA ASN A 137 -13.14 -3.42 6.76
C ASN A 137 -12.27 -3.26 5.51
N LEU A 138 -12.18 -2.06 4.96
CA LEU A 138 -11.31 -1.72 3.85
C LEU A 138 -10.55 -0.45 4.19
N VAL A 139 -9.22 -0.48 4.00
CA VAL A 139 -8.34 0.68 4.16
C VAL A 139 -7.57 0.86 2.86
N MET A 140 -7.68 2.03 2.25
CA MET A 140 -6.97 2.40 1.02
C MET A 140 -6.35 3.78 1.21
N HIS A 141 -5.24 4.04 0.53
CA HIS A 141 -4.75 5.41 0.46
C HIS A 141 -5.71 6.27 -0.36
N GLY A 142 -6.10 7.46 0.13
CA GLY A 142 -6.98 8.37 -0.59
C GLY A 142 -7.60 9.49 0.24
N TRP A 143 -8.45 10.30 -0.38
CA TRP A 143 -9.14 11.43 0.25
C TRP A 143 -10.66 11.36 0.06
N ASN A 144 -11.41 11.58 1.14
CA ASN A 144 -12.88 11.55 1.11
C ASN A 144 -13.46 12.52 0.08
N GLU A 145 -12.98 13.74 0.04
CA GLU A 145 -13.47 14.79 -0.88
C GLU A 145 -13.23 14.39 -2.34
N MET A 146 -12.03 13.87 -2.64
CA MET A 146 -11.67 13.42 -3.99
C MET A 146 -12.53 12.24 -4.47
N VAL A 147 -12.87 11.30 -3.58
CA VAL A 147 -13.65 10.11 -3.94
C VAL A 147 -15.15 10.41 -3.97
N TYR A 148 -15.70 10.99 -2.90
CA TYR A 148 -17.15 11.09 -2.72
C TYR A 148 -17.75 12.36 -3.32
N ASP A 149 -16.99 13.45 -3.36
CA ASP A 149 -17.50 14.75 -3.80
C ASP A 149 -17.06 15.04 -5.24
N GLU A 150 -15.76 14.89 -5.53
CA GLU A 150 -15.23 15.14 -6.88
C GLU A 150 -15.37 13.97 -7.85
N LYS A 151 -15.50 12.74 -7.33
CA LYS A 151 -15.45 11.49 -8.12
C LYS A 151 -14.20 11.41 -9.00
N ASN A 152 -13.06 11.81 -8.45
CA ASN A 152 -11.79 11.80 -9.14
C ASN A 152 -11.23 10.36 -9.19
N TRP A 153 -10.85 9.88 -10.36
CA TRP A 153 -10.41 8.49 -10.56
C TRP A 153 -9.10 8.15 -9.83
N ILE A 154 -8.31 9.16 -9.46
CA ILE A 154 -7.11 9.04 -8.62
C ILE A 154 -7.35 9.46 -7.16
N GLY A 155 -8.61 9.60 -6.74
CA GLY A 155 -8.97 9.98 -5.37
C GLY A 155 -8.63 8.92 -4.32
N LEU A 156 -8.41 7.68 -4.75
CA LEU A 156 -7.89 6.57 -3.97
C LEU A 156 -6.95 5.71 -4.82
N ASN A 157 -6.24 4.77 -4.19
CA ASN A 157 -5.41 3.78 -4.86
C ASN A 157 -5.72 2.35 -4.41
N THR A 158 -5.73 1.41 -5.36
CA THR A 158 -6.00 -0.03 -5.14
C THR A 158 -4.75 -0.91 -5.28
N GLY A 159 -3.55 -0.33 -5.47
CA GLY A 159 -2.29 -1.08 -5.52
C GLY A 159 -1.77 -1.51 -4.15
N SER A 160 -2.17 -0.83 -3.07
CA SER A 160 -1.84 -1.17 -1.68
C SER A 160 -3.01 -0.86 -0.76
N PHE A 161 -3.63 -1.90 -0.21
CA PHE A 161 -4.82 -1.79 0.64
C PHE A 161 -4.92 -2.92 1.66
N LEU A 162 -5.71 -2.69 2.70
CA LEU A 162 -6.05 -3.70 3.71
C LEU A 162 -7.51 -4.09 3.56
N LEU A 163 -7.79 -5.38 3.42
CA LEU A 163 -9.15 -5.92 3.37
C LEU A 163 -9.36 -6.93 4.51
N ARG A 164 -10.27 -6.62 5.42
CA ARG A 164 -10.61 -7.48 6.57
C ARG A 164 -11.35 -8.71 6.08
N ASN A 165 -10.93 -9.89 6.55
CA ASN A 165 -11.66 -11.13 6.29
C ASN A 165 -13.01 -11.13 7.05
N ASN A 166 -14.07 -10.68 6.40
CA ASN A 166 -15.43 -10.72 6.92
C ASN A 166 -16.48 -10.84 5.79
N GLN A 167 -17.77 -10.92 6.15
CA GLN A 167 -18.83 -11.12 5.16
C GLN A 167 -18.98 -9.90 4.26
N TRP A 168 -18.87 -8.72 4.86
CA TRP A 168 -18.86 -7.44 4.15
C TRP A 168 -17.80 -7.40 3.03
N ALA A 169 -16.61 -7.95 3.26
CA ALA A 169 -15.56 -8.01 2.25
C ALA A 169 -15.91 -8.93 1.07
N LEU A 170 -16.56 -10.06 1.33
CA LEU A 170 -17.05 -10.95 0.27
C LEU A 170 -18.13 -10.27 -0.57
N ASP A 171 -19.07 -9.59 0.08
CA ASP A 171 -20.15 -8.87 -0.59
C ASP A 171 -19.59 -7.70 -1.42
N LEU A 172 -18.55 -7.02 -0.92
CA LEU A 172 -17.84 -5.99 -1.67
C LEU A 172 -17.16 -6.57 -2.92
N LEU A 173 -16.44 -7.69 -2.78
CA LEU A 173 -15.76 -8.34 -3.92
C LEU A 173 -16.76 -8.77 -5.00
N ASP A 174 -17.91 -9.33 -4.61
CA ASP A 174 -18.98 -9.69 -5.54
C ASP A 174 -19.58 -8.47 -6.26
N THR A 175 -19.57 -7.29 -5.62
CA THR A 175 -20.04 -6.03 -6.22
C THR A 175 -18.98 -5.37 -7.11
N TRP A 176 -17.70 -5.59 -6.82
CA TRP A 176 -16.58 -4.99 -7.53
C TRP A 176 -16.16 -5.76 -8.79
N ALA A 177 -16.19 -7.10 -8.72
CA ALA A 177 -15.81 -8.00 -9.81
C ALA A 177 -16.54 -7.81 -11.16
N PRO A 178 -17.83 -7.40 -11.25
CA PRO A 178 -18.56 -7.35 -12.51
C PRO A 178 -17.96 -6.44 -13.60
N MET A 179 -17.12 -5.47 -13.25
CA MET A 179 -16.41 -4.62 -14.22
C MET A 179 -15.08 -5.21 -14.70
N GLY A 180 -14.66 -6.33 -14.12
CA GLY A 180 -13.41 -7.01 -14.37
C GLY A 180 -13.34 -7.87 -15.64
N PRO A 181 -14.38 -8.59 -16.12
CA PRO A 181 -14.23 -9.55 -17.21
C PRO A 181 -13.75 -8.95 -18.55
N LYS A 182 -12.67 -9.50 -19.12
CA LYS A 182 -12.10 -9.04 -20.40
C LYS A 182 -13.11 -9.09 -21.55
N GLY A 183 -12.95 -8.18 -22.50
CA GLY A 183 -13.81 -8.06 -23.69
C GLY A 183 -14.90 -7.01 -23.50
N LYS A 184 -16.06 -7.25 -24.10
CA LYS A 184 -17.14 -6.24 -24.19
C LYS A 184 -17.56 -5.66 -22.84
N ILE A 185 -17.57 -6.46 -21.78
CA ILE A 185 -18.00 -6.01 -20.45
C ILE A 185 -17.05 -4.91 -19.94
N ARG A 186 -15.75 -5.17 -19.94
CA ARG A 186 -14.73 -4.22 -19.48
C ARG A 186 -14.60 -2.99 -20.37
N GLU A 187 -14.75 -3.15 -21.69
CA GLU A 187 -14.75 -2.02 -22.63
C GLU A 187 -15.95 -1.09 -22.40
N GLU A 188 -17.15 -1.63 -22.27
CA GLU A 188 -18.36 -0.84 -22.01
C GLU A 188 -18.33 -0.21 -20.60
N ALA A 189 -17.85 -0.95 -19.59
CA ALA A 189 -17.62 -0.40 -18.26
C ALA A 189 -16.61 0.75 -18.30
N GLY A 190 -15.53 0.64 -19.06
CA GLY A 190 -14.53 1.70 -19.24
C GLY A 190 -15.12 3.00 -19.79
N LYS A 191 -16.06 2.91 -20.75
CA LYS A 191 -16.80 4.07 -21.26
C LYS A 191 -17.65 4.73 -20.19
N VAL A 192 -18.34 3.94 -19.35
CA VAL A 192 -19.12 4.46 -18.22
C VAL A 192 -18.19 5.15 -17.21
N LEU A 193 -17.10 4.50 -16.81
CA LEU A 193 -16.15 5.06 -15.85
C LEU A 193 -15.53 6.37 -16.35
N THR A 194 -15.17 6.44 -17.63
CA THR A 194 -14.63 7.68 -18.24
C THR A 194 -15.63 8.83 -18.24
N ARG A 195 -16.92 8.51 -18.40
CA ARG A 195 -17.99 9.53 -18.39
C ARG A 195 -18.29 10.03 -16.99
N GLU A 196 -18.26 9.14 -16.00
CA GLU A 196 -18.72 9.43 -14.63
C GLU A 196 -17.62 9.92 -13.69
N LEU A 197 -16.35 9.61 -13.99
CA LEU A 197 -15.20 9.97 -13.14
C LEU A 197 -14.41 11.14 -13.69
N LYS A 198 -14.11 12.10 -12.82
CA LYS A 198 -13.31 13.29 -13.13
C LYS A 198 -11.86 12.90 -13.43
N GLY A 199 -11.32 13.44 -14.51
CA GLY A 199 -9.90 13.32 -14.88
C GLY A 199 -9.50 11.95 -15.43
N ARG A 200 -10.44 11.01 -15.61
CA ARG A 200 -10.14 9.68 -16.15
C ARG A 200 -9.92 9.74 -17.67
N PRO A 201 -8.81 9.22 -18.22
CA PRO A 201 -8.61 9.08 -19.65
C PRO A 201 -9.47 7.94 -20.25
N VAL A 202 -9.55 7.88 -21.59
CA VAL A 202 -10.35 6.87 -22.30
C VAL A 202 -9.57 5.57 -22.43
N PHE A 203 -9.95 4.56 -21.66
CA PHE A 203 -9.47 3.18 -21.76
C PHE A 203 -10.46 2.20 -21.09
N GLU A 204 -10.20 0.90 -21.24
CA GLU A 204 -10.96 -0.20 -20.60
C GLU A 204 -11.13 0.01 -19.08
N ALA A 205 -12.14 -0.59 -18.46
CA ALA A 205 -12.28 -0.54 -17.01
C ALA A 205 -11.07 -1.13 -16.28
N ASP A 206 -10.65 -0.43 -15.23
CA ASP A 206 -9.67 -0.83 -14.23
C ASP A 206 -10.34 -0.93 -12.86
N ASP A 207 -9.71 -1.69 -11.97
CA ASP A 207 -10.17 -1.96 -10.61
C ASP A 207 -10.23 -0.68 -9.77
N GLN A 208 -9.24 0.21 -9.88
CA GLN A 208 -9.19 1.48 -9.14
C GLN A 208 -10.40 2.37 -9.47
N SER A 209 -10.65 2.61 -10.75
CA SER A 209 -11.79 3.40 -11.24
C SER A 209 -13.11 2.75 -10.85
N ALA A 210 -13.22 1.42 -10.96
CA ALA A 210 -14.42 0.70 -10.54
C ALA A 210 -14.69 0.88 -9.02
N MET A 211 -13.65 0.88 -8.19
CA MET A 211 -13.76 1.13 -6.75
C MET A 211 -14.21 2.58 -6.46
N VAL A 212 -13.62 3.58 -7.13
CA VAL A 212 -14.05 4.99 -7.00
C VAL A 212 -15.53 5.12 -7.34
N TYR A 213 -15.95 4.56 -8.48
CA TYR A 213 -17.33 4.61 -8.94
C TYR A 213 -18.29 3.92 -7.96
N LEU A 214 -17.94 2.73 -7.47
CA LEU A 214 -18.73 1.98 -6.48
C LEU A 214 -18.90 2.79 -5.18
N LEU A 215 -17.81 3.35 -4.64
CA LEU A 215 -17.86 4.12 -3.39
C LEU A 215 -18.61 5.44 -3.56
N ALA A 216 -18.43 6.14 -4.68
CA ALA A 216 -19.13 7.38 -4.97
C ALA A 216 -20.64 7.17 -5.17
N THR A 217 -21.04 6.08 -5.83
CA THR A 217 -22.46 5.80 -6.16
C THR A 217 -23.21 5.09 -5.05
N GLN A 218 -22.51 4.30 -4.22
CA GLN A 218 -23.10 3.47 -3.17
C GLN A 218 -22.51 3.81 -1.78
N ARG A 219 -22.19 5.08 -1.53
CA ARG A 219 -21.59 5.57 -0.27
C ARG A 219 -22.36 5.12 0.97
N ALA A 220 -23.69 5.14 0.93
CA ALA A 220 -24.53 4.74 2.06
C ALA A 220 -24.38 3.26 2.42
N THR A 221 -24.06 2.41 1.44
CA THR A 221 -23.90 0.96 1.62
C THR A 221 -22.51 0.59 2.11
N TRP A 222 -21.47 1.21 1.54
CA TRP A 222 -20.08 0.78 1.73
C TRP A 222 -19.24 1.74 2.56
N GLY A 223 -19.48 3.05 2.43
CA GLY A 223 -18.56 4.09 2.92
C GLY A 223 -18.34 4.10 4.43
N ASN A 224 -19.29 3.61 5.22
CA ASN A 224 -19.17 3.52 6.68
C ASN A 224 -18.12 2.49 7.16
N LYS A 225 -17.70 1.56 6.28
CA LYS A 225 -16.69 0.53 6.58
C LYS A 225 -15.41 0.70 5.76
N VAL A 226 -15.28 1.80 5.03
CA VAL A 226 -14.08 2.18 4.28
C VAL A 226 -13.35 3.30 5.00
N TYR A 227 -12.04 3.15 5.17
CA TYR A 227 -11.15 4.21 5.64
C TYR A 227 -10.24 4.65 4.50
N LEU A 228 -10.29 5.93 4.15
CA LEU A 228 -9.37 6.54 3.19
C LEU A 228 -8.22 7.19 3.94
N GLU A 229 -7.07 6.51 3.96
CA GLU A 229 -5.87 6.90 4.69
C GLU A 229 -5.05 7.93 3.90
N ASN A 230 -4.67 9.01 4.56
CA ASN A 230 -3.84 10.07 3.99
C ASN A 230 -2.85 10.67 5.03
N GLY A 231 -2.77 10.08 6.22
CA GLY A 231 -1.81 10.47 7.25
C GLY A 231 -0.41 9.89 7.05
N TYR A 232 -0.29 8.83 6.25
CA TYR A 232 0.98 8.28 5.77
C TYR A 232 0.80 7.66 4.38
N TYR A 233 1.90 7.42 3.67
CA TYR A 233 1.89 6.77 2.36
C TYR A 233 1.67 5.27 2.44
N LEU A 234 0.43 4.83 2.65
CA LEU A 234 0.03 3.43 2.41
C LEU A 234 0.25 3.06 0.94
N HIS A 235 0.03 4.03 0.05
CA HIS A 235 0.52 4.07 -1.33
C HIS A 235 1.16 5.44 -1.57
N GLY A 236 2.39 5.45 -2.09
CA GLY A 236 3.14 6.66 -2.39
C GLY A 236 3.48 6.73 -3.88
N TYR A 237 3.01 7.77 -4.56
CA TYR A 237 3.35 7.94 -5.97
C TYR A 237 4.84 8.28 -6.14
N TRP A 238 5.54 7.45 -6.90
CA TRP A 238 6.99 7.51 -7.02
C TRP A 238 7.48 8.87 -7.55
N GLY A 239 6.80 9.46 -8.53
CA GLY A 239 7.21 10.71 -9.19
C GLY A 239 7.22 11.96 -8.30
N ILE A 240 6.73 11.89 -7.06
CA ILE A 240 6.84 12.96 -6.06
C ILE A 240 7.72 12.60 -4.86
N LEU A 241 8.16 11.34 -4.76
CA LEU A 241 8.89 10.80 -3.63
C LEU A 241 10.37 10.57 -3.94
N VAL A 242 10.69 10.02 -5.11
CA VAL A 242 12.05 9.56 -5.41
C VAL A 242 13.08 10.70 -5.38
N ASP A 243 12.70 11.89 -5.84
CA ASP A 243 13.56 13.07 -5.85
C ASP A 243 13.79 13.68 -4.46
N LYS A 244 13.05 13.20 -3.44
CA LYS A 244 13.13 13.70 -2.06
C LYS A 244 13.92 12.77 -1.15
N TYR A 245 14.44 11.64 -1.63
CA TYR A 245 15.08 10.66 -0.75
C TYR A 245 16.35 11.20 -0.09
N GLU A 246 17.17 11.98 -0.78
CA GLU A 246 18.36 12.61 -0.18
C GLU A 246 17.97 13.56 0.96
N GLU A 247 16.95 14.40 0.75
CA GLU A 247 16.40 15.29 1.79
C GLU A 247 15.84 14.49 2.97
N MET A 248 15.17 13.37 2.71
CA MET A 248 14.61 12.49 3.74
C MET A 248 15.71 11.85 4.59
N ILE A 249 16.81 11.41 3.97
CA ILE A 249 17.96 10.81 4.67
C ILE A 249 18.67 11.85 5.54
N GLU A 250 18.75 13.10 5.07
CA GLU A 250 19.41 14.18 5.82
C GLU A 250 18.60 14.62 7.05
N ASN A 251 17.28 14.70 6.92
CA ASN A 251 16.42 15.34 7.92
C ASN A 251 15.60 14.37 8.78
N TYR A 252 15.46 13.10 8.39
CA TYR A 252 14.55 12.14 9.02
C TYR A 252 15.17 10.75 9.17
N HIS A 253 14.45 9.86 9.87
CA HIS A 253 14.82 8.45 10.01
C HIS A 253 13.59 7.55 9.74
N PRO A 254 13.80 6.28 9.35
CA PRO A 254 12.71 5.31 9.20
C PRO A 254 11.87 5.17 10.49
N GLY A 255 10.58 4.86 10.34
CA GLY A 255 9.60 4.74 11.43
C GLY A 255 8.84 6.03 11.73
N LEU A 256 9.14 7.12 11.00
CA LEU A 256 8.40 8.37 11.09
C LEU A 256 7.23 8.35 10.11
N VAL A 257 6.04 8.68 10.62
CA VAL A 257 4.86 8.99 9.80
C VAL A 257 5.18 10.23 8.95
N TRP A 258 5.59 10.02 7.70
CA TRP A 258 5.75 11.11 6.74
C TRP A 258 4.35 11.51 6.24
N GLY A 259 3.89 12.71 6.59
CA GLY A 259 2.59 13.19 6.10
C GLY A 259 2.02 14.40 6.82
N LEU A 260 2.29 14.59 8.12
CA LEU A 260 1.77 15.73 8.89
C LEU A 260 2.72 16.12 10.04
N PRO A 261 2.92 17.42 10.31
CA PRO A 261 3.33 17.82 11.65
C PRO A 261 2.16 17.52 12.59
N GLY A 262 2.27 16.45 13.39
CA GLY A 262 1.34 16.17 14.50
C GLY A 262 0.38 15.00 14.34
N GLY A 263 0.59 14.09 13.39
CA GLY A 263 -0.16 12.82 13.34
C GLY A 263 0.36 11.81 14.36
N THR A 264 0.09 12.00 15.65
CA THR A 264 0.18 10.88 16.60
C THR A 264 -0.83 9.82 16.19
N VAL A 265 -0.37 8.57 16.10
CA VAL A 265 -1.24 7.40 16.07
C VAL A 265 -2.14 7.48 17.30
N SER A 266 -3.39 7.89 17.08
CA SER A 266 -4.54 7.58 17.93
C SER A 266 -5.34 6.49 17.25
#